data_AF-A0AAE2CQ27-F1
#
_entry.id   AF-A0AAE2CQ27-F1
#
_cell.length_a   1.000
_cell.length_b   1.000
_cell.length_c   1.000
_cell.angle_alpha   90.00
_cell.angle_beta   90.00
_cell.angle_gamma   90.00
#
_symmetry.space_group_name_H-M   'P 1'
#
loop_
_entity.id
_entity.type
_entity.pdbx_description
1 polymer ?
#
loop_
_entity_poly.entity_id
_entity_poly.type
_entity_poly.pdbx_seq_one_letter_code
_entity_poly.pdbx_strand_id
1 'polypeptide(L)'
;MLQSKSFVKKTKQGKVVKVVREHYLRDDIYCGAPICKVCDVAAARLGSSASTIIIVDTNVVLHQIDLLENPAIDDVVVLSVVLEEVKNKNLAVYNRLRALCSNSQRRFFVFSNEYHKDTYVKIESGETPNDRNDRAIRVAAQWYQNHLGSAVKVLLITNDRENKKKAIQDGISAETVESYVKLLGQPALLDLIVQPPSEDVTMEDAEDLRPSKRKTIYPEHKPMSEITAGLHRGIYHQGKLRVNRYNPFEAYIGSESIGDEIIVYGRSNMNRAFDGDIVAVELLPQDRWQEEKSLAIANDEEEEEDDVHLAPSSADDAPRVTNLSQAGDKDATPTRPSGRVIGIIKRNWHSYCGSLDPMPMPAGEGGIAHALFVSKDRRIPKIRIQTRQLGNLLDKRIIVAVDSWDRLSRYPSGHYVRTIGEIGDRDTESEVVLIENDIDARPFSSQVLACLPPLPWSVSAEDIANPIRQDLRHLRVFSVDPPGCKDIDDALHCTLLPSGNFEVGVRILCHLV
;
A
#
# COMPACT_ATOMS: atom_id res chain seq x y z
N MET A 1 36.76 -13.19 2.94
CA MET A 1 36.82 -14.09 4.12
C MET A 1 35.56 -14.96 4.15
N LEU A 2 35.65 -16.23 4.57
CA LEU A 2 34.50 -17.14 4.65
C LEU A 2 33.98 -17.26 6.10
N GLN A 3 32.67 -17.21 6.28
CA GLN A 3 31.99 -17.49 7.55
C GLN A 3 30.88 -18.52 7.33
N SER A 4 30.61 -19.38 8.30
CA SER A 4 29.48 -20.32 8.27
C SER A 4 28.33 -19.79 9.12
N LYS A 5 27.17 -19.49 8.52
CA LYS A 5 25.95 -19.09 9.22
C LYS A 5 25.05 -20.31 9.37
N SER A 6 24.74 -20.71 10.61
CA SER A 6 23.80 -21.80 10.88
C SER A 6 22.53 -21.27 11.55
N PHE A 7 21.36 -21.68 11.06
CA PHE A 7 20.08 -21.36 11.68
C PHE A 7 19.13 -22.55 11.62
N VAL A 8 18.12 -22.55 12.49
CA VAL A 8 17.11 -23.60 12.57
C VAL A 8 15.84 -23.12 11.87
N LYS A 9 15.29 -23.93 10.97
CA LYS A 9 14.01 -23.64 10.31
C LYS A 9 13.02 -24.77 10.54
N LYS A 10 11.74 -24.42 10.78
CA LYS A 10 10.63 -25.37 10.77
C LYS A 10 10.08 -25.46 9.34
N THR A 11 9.98 -26.67 8.81
CA THR A 11 9.41 -26.92 7.47
C THR A 11 7.88 -26.82 7.51
N LYS A 12 7.24 -26.71 6.33
CA LYS A 12 5.75 -26.69 6.22
C LYS A 12 5.09 -27.93 6.86
N GLN A 13 5.81 -29.06 6.92
CA GLN A 13 5.36 -30.30 7.56
C GLN A 13 5.72 -30.39 9.06
N GLY A 14 6.19 -29.29 9.66
CA GLY A 14 6.50 -29.23 11.09
C GLY A 14 7.86 -29.79 11.52
N LYS A 15 8.63 -30.41 10.60
CA LYS A 15 9.98 -30.92 10.88
C LYS A 15 10.97 -29.77 11.07
N VAL A 16 11.77 -29.83 12.13
CA VAL A 16 12.82 -28.87 12.45
C VAL A 16 14.13 -29.28 11.75
N VAL A 17 14.72 -28.39 10.96
CA VAL A 17 15.94 -28.65 10.19
C VAL A 17 16.98 -27.57 10.49
N LYS A 18 18.21 -27.99 10.78
CA LYS A 18 19.38 -27.09 10.87
C LYS A 18 19.91 -26.84 9.46
N VAL A 19 19.95 -25.58 9.05
CA VAL A 19 20.51 -25.14 7.77
C VAL A 19 21.85 -24.47 8.04
N VAL A 20 22.88 -24.90 7.33
CA VAL A 20 24.19 -24.24 7.33
C VAL A 20 24.38 -23.60 5.95
N ARG A 21 24.73 -22.32 5.92
CA ARG A 21 25.06 -21.59 4.70
C ARG A 21 26.44 -20.98 4.83
N GLU A 22 27.18 -21.02 3.73
CA GLU A 22 28.41 -20.26 3.57
C GLU A 22 28.08 -18.79 3.33
N HIS A 23 28.84 -17.91 3.97
CA HIS A 23 28.67 -16.47 3.93
C HIS A 23 30.01 -15.82 3.59
N TYR A 24 30.11 -15.26 2.38
CA TYR A 24 31.33 -14.69 1.84
C TYR A 24 31.41 -13.20 2.15
N LEU A 25 32.46 -12.82 2.88
CA LEU A 25 32.78 -11.43 3.20
C LEU A 25 33.77 -10.87 2.17
N ARG A 26 33.36 -9.77 1.56
CA ARG A 26 33.99 -9.05 0.46
C ARG A 26 34.50 -7.70 0.92
N ASP A 27 35.49 -7.17 0.22
CA ASP A 27 36.11 -5.85 0.38
C ASP A 27 35.92 -4.95 -0.84
N ASP A 28 35.31 -5.46 -1.92
CA ASP A 28 35.00 -4.76 -3.16
C ASP A 28 33.54 -4.23 -3.21
N ILE A 29 32.97 -3.91 -2.05
CA ILE A 29 31.62 -3.35 -1.94
C ILE A 29 31.72 -1.83 -1.77
N TYR A 30 31.18 -1.10 -2.75
CA TYR A 30 31.28 0.35 -2.83
C TYR A 30 30.28 1.06 -1.92
N CYS A 31 30.65 2.26 -1.44
CA CYS A 31 29.78 3.08 -0.58
C CYS A 31 28.70 3.86 -1.36
N GLY A 32 28.79 3.93 -2.69
CA GLY A 32 27.82 4.62 -3.54
C GLY A 32 27.90 6.15 -3.53
N ALA A 33 28.85 6.72 -2.77
CA ALA A 33 29.09 8.15 -2.66
C ALA A 33 30.15 8.62 -3.67
N PRO A 34 29.84 9.58 -4.56
CA PRO A 34 30.80 10.06 -5.56
C PRO A 34 31.97 10.86 -4.95
N ILE A 35 31.81 11.36 -3.72
CA ILE A 35 32.88 12.07 -2.99
C ILE A 35 33.94 11.12 -2.43
N CYS A 36 33.68 9.82 -2.46
CA CYS A 36 34.62 8.83 -1.96
C CYS A 36 35.87 8.76 -2.84
N LYS A 37 37.04 8.80 -2.21
CA LYS A 37 38.35 8.71 -2.89
C LYS A 37 38.89 7.28 -3.00
N VAL A 38 38.21 6.31 -2.37
CA VAL A 38 38.67 4.92 -2.23
C VAL A 38 37.84 3.96 -3.08
N CYS A 39 36.53 4.18 -3.17
CA CYS A 39 35.62 3.31 -3.91
C CYS A 39 35.54 3.69 -5.40
N ASP A 40 35.14 2.73 -6.23
CA ASP A 40 34.78 3.00 -7.62
C ASP A 40 33.54 3.90 -7.70
N VAL A 41 33.66 4.98 -8.47
CA VAL A 41 32.64 6.02 -8.64
C VAL A 41 31.66 5.66 -9.76
N ALA A 42 31.97 4.67 -10.60
CA ALA A 42 31.11 4.25 -11.70
C ALA A 42 29.72 3.78 -11.25
N ALA A 43 29.59 3.29 -10.01
CA ALA A 43 28.34 2.85 -9.40
C ALA A 43 27.73 3.87 -8.42
N ALA A 44 28.26 5.10 -8.35
CA ALA A 44 27.77 6.11 -7.43
C ALA A 44 26.35 6.57 -7.80
N ARG A 45 25.47 6.63 -6.80
CA ARG A 45 24.07 7.09 -6.95
C ARG A 45 23.70 8.23 -6.00
N LEU A 46 24.55 8.53 -5.03
CA LEU A 46 24.36 9.65 -4.11
C LEU A 46 24.85 10.96 -4.74
N GLY A 47 24.38 12.09 -4.21
CA GLY A 47 24.75 13.41 -4.70
C GLY A 47 26.23 13.75 -4.47
N SER A 48 26.84 14.44 -5.43
CA SER A 48 28.22 14.94 -5.33
C SER A 48 28.41 16.08 -4.32
N SER A 49 27.33 16.81 -4.02
CA SER A 49 27.29 17.91 -3.05
C SER A 49 26.49 17.56 -1.79
N ALA A 50 26.20 16.28 -1.56
CA ALA A 50 25.40 15.85 -0.41
C ALA A 50 26.13 16.19 0.89
N SER A 51 25.60 17.15 1.66
CA SER A 51 26.12 17.51 2.97
C SER A 51 25.74 16.48 4.05
N THR A 52 24.65 15.75 3.80
CA THR A 52 24.11 14.74 4.71
C THR A 52 23.73 13.48 3.94
N ILE A 53 24.14 12.31 4.43
CA ILE A 53 23.68 10.99 3.94
C ILE A 53 22.81 10.36 5.00
N ILE A 54 21.66 9.84 4.58
CA ILE A 54 20.66 9.27 5.47
C ILE A 54 20.78 7.76 5.45
N ILE A 55 20.89 7.14 6.62
CA ILE A 55 20.76 5.70 6.79
C ILE A 55 19.43 5.44 7.48
N VAL A 56 18.57 4.66 6.83
CA VAL A 56 17.23 4.36 7.34
C VAL A 56 17.19 3.03 8.09
N ASP A 57 16.44 3.02 9.18
CA ASP A 57 16.11 1.83 9.95
C ASP A 57 14.89 1.08 9.36
N THR A 58 14.73 -0.20 9.70
CA THR A 58 13.64 -1.07 9.24
C THR A 58 12.26 -0.50 9.58
N ASN A 59 12.05 -0.04 10.81
CA ASN A 59 10.76 0.50 11.24
C ASN A 59 10.40 1.79 10.49
N VAL A 60 11.40 2.58 10.12
CA VAL A 60 11.18 3.81 9.33
C VAL A 60 10.71 3.43 7.93
N VAL A 61 11.35 2.46 7.28
CA VAL A 61 10.92 2.00 5.95
C VAL A 61 9.52 1.39 5.99
N LEU A 62 9.20 0.59 7.02
CA LEU A 62 7.89 -0.08 7.11
C LEU A 62 6.73 0.88 7.34
N HIS A 63 6.94 1.93 8.12
CA HIS A 63 5.88 2.84 8.55
C HIS A 63 5.89 4.19 7.84
N GLN A 64 6.97 4.56 7.16
CA GLN A 64 7.15 5.91 6.58
C GLN A 64 7.55 5.84 5.10
N ILE A 65 7.13 4.80 4.38
CA ILE A 65 7.49 4.63 2.97
C ILE A 65 6.96 5.78 2.11
N ASP A 66 5.75 6.29 2.40
CA ASP A 66 5.14 7.42 1.69
C ASP A 66 5.96 8.70 1.85
N LEU A 67 6.53 8.93 3.05
CA LEU A 67 7.47 10.00 3.30
C LEU A 67 8.78 9.81 2.53
N LEU A 68 9.34 8.59 2.47
CA LEU A 68 10.55 8.30 1.69
C LEU A 68 10.34 8.45 0.18
N GLU A 69 9.12 8.26 -0.31
CA GLU A 69 8.75 8.51 -1.70
C GLU A 69 8.63 10.00 -2.03
N ASN A 70 8.62 10.90 -1.04
CA ASN A 70 8.62 12.34 -1.29
C ASN A 70 9.98 12.81 -1.88
N PRO A 71 9.99 13.60 -2.97
CA PRO A 71 11.23 14.12 -3.57
C PRO A 71 12.08 14.99 -2.64
N ALA A 72 11.52 15.51 -1.54
CA ALA A 72 12.28 16.25 -0.52
C ALA A 72 13.29 15.36 0.22
N ILE A 73 13.15 14.04 0.16
CA ILE A 73 14.07 13.08 0.76
C ILE A 73 14.88 12.38 -0.33
N ASP A 74 16.19 12.60 -0.26
CA ASP A 74 17.20 12.07 -1.17
C ASP A 74 18.49 11.75 -0.39
N ASP A 75 19.48 11.17 -1.07
CA ASP A 75 20.77 10.74 -0.51
C ASP A 75 20.59 9.67 0.59
N VAL A 76 19.73 8.71 0.31
CA VAL A 76 19.36 7.63 1.24
C VAL A 76 20.15 6.37 0.94
N VAL A 77 20.81 5.82 1.96
CA VAL A 77 21.47 4.52 1.95
C VAL A 77 20.57 3.51 2.66
N VAL A 78 20.17 2.48 1.91
CA VAL A 78 19.38 1.36 2.39
C VAL A 78 20.31 0.18 2.61
N LEU A 79 20.37 -0.33 3.83
CA LEU A 79 21.23 -1.48 4.17
C LEU A 79 20.58 -2.79 3.74
N SER A 80 21.39 -3.77 3.34
CA SER A 80 20.89 -5.10 2.93
C SER A 80 20.12 -5.83 4.04
N VAL A 81 20.50 -5.62 5.31
CA VAL A 81 19.74 -6.14 6.48
C VAL A 81 18.34 -5.58 6.52
N VAL A 82 18.21 -4.25 6.39
CA VAL A 82 16.93 -3.54 6.37
C VAL A 82 16.07 -4.03 5.21
N LEU A 83 16.66 -4.13 4.01
CA LEU A 83 15.97 -4.58 2.81
C LEU A 83 15.41 -6.01 2.96
N GLU A 84 16.19 -6.94 3.51
CA GLU A 84 15.76 -8.33 3.73
C GLU A 84 14.70 -8.42 4.85
N GLU A 85 14.81 -7.60 5.90
CA GLU A 85 13.83 -7.57 6.98
C GLU A 85 12.48 -7.01 6.50
N VAL A 86 12.50 -5.92 5.73
CA VAL A 86 11.30 -5.35 5.10
C VAL A 86 10.66 -6.36 4.16
N LYS A 87 11.44 -7.09 3.34
CA LYS A 87 10.92 -8.15 2.46
C LYS A 87 10.19 -9.25 3.23
N ASN A 88 10.70 -9.65 4.38
CA ASN A 88 10.11 -10.69 5.21
C ASN A 88 8.86 -10.20 5.97
N LYS A 89 8.79 -8.91 6.33
CA LYS A 89 7.66 -8.31 7.06
C LYS A 89 6.54 -7.83 6.14
N ASN A 90 6.87 -7.12 5.06
CA ASN A 90 5.91 -6.55 4.11
C ASN A 90 6.48 -6.49 2.69
N LEU A 91 6.05 -7.43 1.83
CA LEU A 91 6.51 -7.53 0.45
C LEU A 91 6.11 -6.33 -0.42
N ALA A 92 4.96 -5.69 -0.15
CA ALA A 92 4.51 -4.53 -0.91
C ALA A 92 5.43 -3.32 -0.67
N VAL A 93 5.77 -3.05 0.59
CA VAL A 93 6.73 -1.99 0.96
C VAL A 93 8.12 -2.30 0.39
N TYR A 94 8.55 -3.56 0.39
CA TYR A 94 9.80 -3.96 -0.24
C TYR A 94 9.83 -3.65 -1.75
N ASN A 95 8.74 -3.95 -2.47
CA ASN A 95 8.65 -3.66 -3.89
C ASN A 95 8.71 -2.15 -4.17
N ARG A 96 8.01 -1.33 -3.36
CA ARG A 96 8.08 0.14 -3.40
C ARG A 96 9.49 0.66 -3.15
N LEU A 97 10.15 0.19 -2.09
CA LEU A 97 11.53 0.55 -1.76
C LEU A 97 12.52 0.14 -2.87
N ARG A 98 12.31 -1.03 -3.49
CA ARG A 98 13.15 -1.50 -4.60
C ARG A 98 12.94 -0.65 -5.85
N ALA A 99 11.72 -0.20 -6.12
CA ALA A 99 11.43 0.74 -7.20
C ALA A 99 12.15 2.08 -6.97
N LEU A 100 12.13 2.61 -5.74
CA LEU A 100 12.91 3.80 -5.37
C LEU A 100 14.42 3.60 -5.62
N CYS A 101 14.97 2.48 -5.16
CA CYS A 101 16.38 2.16 -5.36
C CYS A 101 16.75 1.96 -6.83
N SER A 102 15.81 1.59 -7.70
CA SER A 102 16.07 1.33 -9.13
C SER A 102 15.88 2.57 -10.00
N ASN A 103 15.16 3.58 -9.49
CA ASN A 103 14.87 4.82 -10.20
C ASN A 103 16.11 5.73 -10.21
N SER A 104 16.63 6.05 -11.40
CA SER A 104 17.81 6.91 -11.55
C SER A 104 17.58 8.37 -11.15
N GLN A 105 16.33 8.83 -11.10
CA GLN A 105 15.97 10.16 -10.62
C GLN A 105 15.99 10.26 -9.09
N ARG A 106 15.99 9.12 -8.38
CA ARG A 106 16.02 9.07 -6.93
C ARG A 106 17.41 8.67 -6.46
N ARG A 107 17.95 9.40 -5.48
CA ARG A 107 19.29 9.17 -4.94
C ARG A 107 19.26 8.15 -3.81
N PHE A 108 18.81 6.94 -4.15
CA PHE A 108 18.73 5.79 -3.24
C PHE A 108 19.79 4.75 -3.62
N PHE A 109 20.58 4.34 -2.63
CA PHE A 109 21.66 3.37 -2.82
C PHE A 109 21.52 2.18 -1.86
N VAL A 110 21.67 0.96 -2.38
CA VAL A 110 21.62 -0.25 -1.56
C VAL A 110 23.04 -0.66 -1.18
N PHE A 111 23.36 -0.58 0.11
CA PHE A 111 24.66 -1.02 0.62
C PHE A 111 24.59 -2.43 1.21
N SER A 112 25.42 -3.31 0.68
CA SER A 112 25.45 -4.75 1.02
C SER A 112 26.24 -5.03 2.32
N ASN A 113 25.78 -4.46 3.43
CA ASN A 113 26.48 -4.52 4.73
C ASN A 113 26.68 -5.95 5.27
N GLU A 114 25.80 -6.90 4.97
CA GLU A 114 26.00 -8.30 5.38
C GLU A 114 27.21 -8.93 4.68
N TYR A 115 27.51 -8.54 3.44
CA TYR A 115 28.60 -9.13 2.66
C TYR A 115 29.89 -8.33 2.77
N HIS A 116 29.89 -7.16 3.42
CA HIS A 116 31.06 -6.31 3.56
C HIS A 116 31.88 -6.70 4.80
N LYS A 117 33.18 -6.91 4.62
CA LYS A 117 34.11 -7.39 5.66
C LYS A 117 34.07 -6.56 6.94
N ASP A 118 34.09 -5.24 6.82
CA ASP A 118 34.20 -4.33 7.98
C ASP A 118 32.87 -3.99 8.65
N THR A 119 31.73 -4.26 7.99
CA THR A 119 30.41 -3.94 8.54
C THR A 119 29.62 -5.18 8.94
N TYR A 120 30.16 -6.38 8.69
CA TYR A 120 29.50 -7.63 9.04
C TYR A 120 29.52 -7.88 10.54
N VAL A 121 28.34 -8.20 11.09
CA VAL A 121 28.13 -8.42 12.51
C VAL A 121 27.71 -9.87 12.80
N LYS A 122 28.38 -10.52 13.75
CA LYS A 122 28.02 -11.87 14.24
C LYS A 122 26.99 -11.77 15.36
N ILE A 123 26.14 -12.80 15.47
CA ILE A 123 25.16 -12.91 16.56
C ILE A 123 25.90 -13.11 17.89
N GLU A 124 25.59 -12.30 18.89
CA GLU A 124 26.14 -12.43 20.24
C GLU A 124 25.26 -13.32 21.13
N SER A 125 25.86 -13.87 22.20
CA SER A 125 25.17 -14.79 23.11
C SER A 125 24.06 -14.06 23.87
N GLY A 126 22.81 -14.49 23.69
CA GLY A 126 21.64 -13.92 24.37
C GLY A 126 21.01 -12.71 23.65
N GLU A 127 21.56 -12.31 22.50
CA GLU A 127 21.04 -11.20 21.70
C GLU A 127 19.82 -11.66 20.87
N THR A 128 18.79 -10.81 20.77
CA THR A 128 17.65 -11.09 19.88
C THR A 128 18.00 -10.79 18.42
N PRO A 129 17.28 -11.38 17.43
CA PRO A 129 17.50 -11.04 16.03
C PRO A 129 17.32 -9.54 15.73
N ASN A 130 16.42 -8.85 16.45
CA ASN A 130 16.19 -7.41 16.30
C ASN A 130 17.39 -6.60 16.78
N ASP A 131 17.88 -6.90 18.00
CA ASP A 131 19.07 -6.23 18.56
C ASP A 131 20.30 -6.35 17.66
N ARG A 132 20.48 -7.55 17.07
CA ARG A 132 21.57 -7.81 16.12
C ARG A 132 21.44 -6.96 14.86
N ASN A 133 20.22 -6.80 14.33
CA ASN A 133 19.98 -5.99 13.14
C ASN A 133 20.23 -4.51 13.45
N ASP A 134 19.73 -3.99 14.57
CA ASP A 134 19.97 -2.62 15.03
C ASP A 134 21.46 -2.34 15.19
N ARG A 135 22.22 -3.30 15.75
CA ARG A 135 23.67 -3.21 15.86
C ARG A 135 24.36 -3.23 14.49
N ALA A 136 23.91 -4.06 13.56
CA ALA A 136 24.45 -4.07 12.19
C ALA A 136 24.21 -2.74 11.47
N ILE A 137 23.07 -2.07 11.73
CA ILE A 137 22.76 -0.74 11.21
C ILE A 137 23.70 0.31 11.81
N ARG A 138 23.90 0.30 13.13
CA ARG A 138 24.84 1.21 13.81
C ARG A 138 26.28 1.04 13.33
N VAL A 139 26.76 -0.20 13.20
CA VAL A 139 28.12 -0.49 12.70
C VAL A 139 28.30 0.03 11.27
N ALA A 140 27.30 -0.16 10.40
CA ALA A 140 27.34 0.38 9.04
C ALA A 140 27.34 1.93 9.04
N ALA A 141 26.53 2.57 9.88
CA ALA A 141 26.51 4.02 10.00
C ALA A 141 27.84 4.61 10.49
N GLN A 142 28.45 3.98 11.50
CA GLN A 142 29.79 4.36 11.96
C GLN A 142 30.85 4.18 10.87
N TRP A 143 30.78 3.07 10.14
CA TRP A 143 31.70 2.82 9.02
C TRP A 143 31.57 3.89 7.94
N TYR A 144 30.34 4.26 7.55
CA TYR A 144 30.11 5.34 6.58
C TYR A 144 30.68 6.68 7.06
N GLN A 145 30.46 7.03 8.34
CA GLN A 145 30.98 8.30 8.89
C GLN A 145 32.51 8.33 8.92
N ASN A 146 33.15 7.21 9.28
CA ASN A 146 34.60 7.09 9.29
C ASN A 146 35.19 7.09 7.87
N HIS A 147 34.50 6.44 6.93
CA HIS A 147 34.95 6.25 5.54
C HIS A 147 34.86 7.55 4.71
N LEU A 148 33.79 8.33 4.89
CA LEU A 148 33.57 9.60 4.18
C LEU A 148 34.20 10.81 4.89
N GLY A 149 34.64 10.63 6.14
CA GLY A 149 35.26 11.66 6.95
C GLY A 149 34.29 12.78 7.33
N SER A 150 34.83 13.93 7.77
CA SER A 150 34.04 15.06 8.25
C SER A 150 33.40 15.92 7.15
N ALA A 151 33.63 15.58 5.88
CA ALA A 151 33.08 16.33 4.74
C ALA A 151 31.58 16.06 4.55
N VAL A 152 31.08 14.93 5.04
CA VAL A 152 29.68 14.52 4.95
C VAL A 152 29.20 14.09 6.33
N LYS A 153 28.01 14.54 6.73
CA LYS A 153 27.35 14.09 7.95
C LYS A 153 26.52 12.84 7.67
N VAL A 154 26.79 11.73 8.36
CA VAL A 154 25.97 10.52 8.25
C VAL A 154 24.93 10.56 9.36
N LEU A 155 23.66 10.50 8.99
CA LEU A 155 22.52 10.59 9.91
C LEU A 155 21.73 9.28 9.90
N LEU A 156 21.68 8.60 11.04
CA LEU A 156 20.81 7.45 11.25
C LEU A 156 19.40 7.93 11.60
N ILE A 157 18.40 7.51 10.83
CA ILE A 157 17.00 7.80 11.10
C ILE A 157 16.35 6.54 11.66
N THR A 158 15.93 6.61 12.92
CA THR A 158 15.26 5.52 13.63
C THR A 158 14.17 6.07 14.54
N ASN A 159 13.02 5.37 14.57
CA ASN A 159 11.96 5.66 15.53
C ASN A 159 12.07 4.78 16.80
N ASP A 160 13.05 3.88 16.86
CA ASP A 160 13.37 3.11 18.06
C ASP A 160 14.18 3.98 19.03
N ARG A 161 13.59 4.24 20.21
CA ARG A 161 14.19 5.07 21.26
C ARG A 161 15.48 4.45 21.82
N GLU A 162 15.55 3.13 21.94
CA GLU A 162 16.75 2.46 22.41
C GLU A 162 17.86 2.50 21.37
N ASN A 163 17.52 2.26 20.09
CA ASN A 163 18.50 2.31 19.01
C ASN A 163 19.09 3.73 18.87
N LYS A 164 18.24 4.77 18.94
CA LYS A 164 18.70 6.18 18.99
C LYS A 164 19.66 6.42 20.15
N LYS A 165 19.30 5.98 21.36
CA LYS A 165 20.12 6.17 22.57
C LYS A 165 21.49 5.48 22.43
N LYS A 166 21.52 4.23 21.96
CA LYS A 166 22.76 3.46 21.74
C LYS A 166 23.62 4.11 20.64
N ALA A 167 23.01 4.55 19.53
CA ALA A 167 23.72 5.23 18.45
C ALA A 167 24.42 6.51 18.91
N ILE A 168 23.74 7.34 19.73
CA ILE A 168 24.34 8.57 20.29
C ILE A 168 25.51 8.23 21.22
N GLN A 169 25.41 7.17 22.02
CA GLN A 169 26.50 6.70 22.88
C GLN A 169 27.73 6.24 22.08
N ASP A 170 27.49 5.63 20.91
CA ASP A 170 28.54 5.18 20.00
C ASP A 170 29.17 6.34 19.18
N GLY A 171 28.70 7.58 19.35
CA GLY A 171 29.18 8.76 18.62
C GLY A 171 28.56 8.94 17.24
N ILE A 172 27.48 8.22 16.93
CA ILE A 172 26.74 8.30 15.66
C ILE A 172 25.66 9.38 15.78
N SER A 173 25.53 10.23 14.76
CA SER A 173 24.40 11.16 14.68
C SER A 173 23.12 10.37 14.39
N ALA A 174 22.15 10.41 15.30
CA ALA A 174 20.87 9.71 15.15
C ALA A 174 19.69 10.61 15.50
N GLU A 175 18.64 10.58 14.68
CA GLU A 175 17.41 11.35 14.89
C GLU A 175 16.15 10.51 14.65
N THR A 176 15.03 10.95 15.22
CA THR A 176 13.72 10.39 14.87
C THR A 176 13.23 10.98 13.55
N VAL A 177 12.31 10.29 12.87
CA VAL A 177 11.73 10.79 11.62
C VAL A 177 11.10 12.15 11.82
N GLU A 178 10.35 12.33 12.90
CA GLU A 178 9.70 13.61 13.22
C GLU A 178 10.71 14.75 13.44
N SER A 179 11.78 14.52 14.19
CA SER A 179 12.83 15.54 14.39
C SER A 179 13.55 15.88 13.09
N TYR A 180 13.82 14.87 12.26
CA TYR A 180 14.46 15.08 10.96
C TYR A 180 13.59 15.92 10.03
N VAL A 181 12.29 15.62 9.92
CA VAL A 181 11.37 16.39 9.09
C VAL A 181 11.24 17.84 9.58
N LYS A 182 11.25 18.07 10.91
CA LYS A 182 11.28 19.43 11.46
C LYS A 182 12.55 20.20 11.06
N LEU A 183 13.71 19.53 10.99
CA LEU A 183 14.97 20.14 10.56
C LEU A 183 14.98 20.54 9.07
N LEU A 184 14.19 19.86 8.23
CA LEU A 184 14.04 20.22 6.81
C LEU A 184 13.27 21.54 6.61
N GLY A 185 12.59 22.06 7.64
CA GLY A 185 11.87 23.32 7.60
C GLY A 185 10.62 23.30 6.70
N GLN A 186 10.14 22.12 6.32
CA GLN A 186 8.95 21.94 5.47
C GLN A 186 7.77 21.39 6.29
N PRO A 187 6.83 22.24 6.74
CA PRO A 187 5.75 21.82 7.63
C PRO A 187 4.79 20.82 6.98
N ALA A 188 4.63 20.84 5.65
CA ALA A 188 3.77 19.93 4.90
C ALA A 188 4.21 18.46 5.00
N LEU A 189 5.50 18.19 5.21
CA LEU A 189 6.02 16.82 5.35
C LEU A 189 5.63 16.18 6.69
N LEU A 190 5.25 16.98 7.70
CA LEU A 190 4.84 16.43 9.01
C LEU A 190 3.51 15.69 8.94
N ASP A 191 2.67 16.01 7.95
CA ASP A 191 1.39 15.34 7.73
C ASP A 191 1.54 13.98 7.03
N LEU A 192 2.72 13.70 6.45
CA LEU A 192 3.09 12.40 5.87
C LEU A 192 3.56 11.39 6.94
N ILE A 193 3.74 11.83 8.19
CA ILE A 193 4.31 10.99 9.22
C ILE A 193 3.24 10.11 9.85
N VAL A 194 3.42 8.80 9.74
CA VAL A 194 2.63 7.81 10.49
C VAL A 194 2.95 7.92 11.98
N GLN A 195 1.93 8.13 12.81
CA GLN A 195 2.10 8.10 14.25
C GLN A 195 1.91 6.68 14.79
N PRO A 196 2.78 6.20 15.71
CA PRO A 196 2.60 4.90 16.32
C PRO A 196 1.33 4.86 17.18
N PRO A 197 0.62 3.73 17.23
CA PRO A 197 -0.56 3.58 18.07
C PRO A 197 -0.15 3.32 19.53
N SER A 198 0.20 4.36 20.30
CA SER A 198 -0.04 4.40 21.77
C SER A 198 0.40 5.69 22.49
N GLU A 199 -0.45 6.07 23.44
CA GLU A 199 -0.32 7.01 24.58
C GLU A 199 -0.52 8.51 24.26
N ASP A 200 -1.67 9.02 24.74
CA ASP A 200 -2.10 10.43 24.83
C ASP A 200 -2.62 11.16 23.58
N VAL A 201 -3.63 10.58 22.92
CA VAL A 201 -4.67 11.43 22.29
C VAL A 201 -5.71 11.76 23.36
N THR A 202 -5.40 12.75 24.20
CA THR A 202 -6.44 13.50 24.92
C THR A 202 -6.98 14.55 23.96
N MET A 203 -8.06 14.22 23.27
CA MET A 203 -9.02 15.23 22.89
C MET A 203 -10.40 14.70 23.24
N GLU A 204 -11.10 15.56 23.95
CA GLU A 204 -12.49 15.48 24.33
C GLU A 204 -13.31 15.21 23.07
N ASP A 205 -13.87 14.00 22.96
CA ASP A 205 -15.13 13.85 22.27
C ASP A 205 -16.06 14.85 22.97
N ALA A 206 -16.40 15.94 22.29
CA ALA A 206 -17.22 17.03 22.83
C ALA A 206 -18.69 16.62 23.08
N GLU A 207 -18.93 15.34 23.38
CA GLU A 207 -20.22 14.81 23.84
C GLU A 207 -20.12 13.82 25.01
N ASP A 208 -18.95 13.52 25.60
CA ASP A 208 -18.94 12.65 26.79
C ASP A 208 -17.83 12.98 27.81
N LEU A 209 -18.05 14.07 28.56
CA LEU A 209 -17.24 14.50 29.70
C LEU A 209 -17.40 13.57 30.92
N ARG A 210 -16.94 12.31 30.87
CA ARG A 210 -16.66 11.49 32.07
C ARG A 210 -15.41 10.61 31.89
N PRO A 211 -14.33 10.79 32.69
CA PRO A 211 -13.07 10.00 32.62
C PRO A 211 -13.18 8.54 33.07
N SER A 212 -14.38 7.98 33.13
CA SER A 212 -14.68 6.72 33.80
C SER A 212 -15.24 5.72 32.80
N LYS A 213 -14.36 4.81 32.33
CA LYS A 213 -14.58 3.72 31.35
C LYS A 213 -14.50 4.15 29.88
N ARG A 214 -13.29 4.08 29.29
CA ARG A 214 -13.16 3.94 27.83
C ARG A 214 -13.96 2.70 27.40
N LYS A 215 -15.14 2.90 26.81
CA LYS A 215 -16.03 1.82 26.36
C LYS A 215 -15.31 1.08 25.23
N THR A 216 -15.06 -0.21 25.42
CA THR A 216 -14.48 -1.04 24.36
C THR A 216 -15.50 -1.10 23.22
N ILE A 217 -15.20 -0.45 22.09
CA ILE A 217 -16.09 -0.40 20.92
C ILE A 217 -16.04 -1.72 20.17
N TYR A 218 -14.84 -2.26 19.99
CA TYR A 218 -14.63 -3.48 19.21
C TYR A 218 -14.01 -4.61 20.04
N PRO A 219 -14.40 -5.88 19.79
CA PRO A 219 -13.77 -7.03 20.40
C PRO A 219 -12.32 -7.20 19.90
N GLU A 220 -11.47 -7.78 20.74
CA GLU A 220 -10.08 -8.07 20.40
C GLU A 220 -10.00 -9.16 19.33
N HIS A 221 -9.07 -9.01 18.39
CA HIS A 221 -8.85 -10.06 17.39
C HIS A 221 -8.15 -11.25 18.03
N LYS A 222 -8.62 -12.46 17.72
CA LYS A 222 -7.99 -13.68 18.20
C LYS A 222 -6.57 -13.84 17.63
N PRO A 223 -5.62 -14.42 18.39
CA PRO A 223 -4.28 -14.64 17.88
C PRO A 223 -4.30 -15.62 16.70
N MET A 224 -3.38 -15.45 15.76
CA MET A 224 -3.34 -16.24 14.52
C MET A 224 -3.24 -17.76 14.77
N SER A 225 -2.63 -18.18 15.88
CA SER A 225 -2.55 -19.58 16.30
C SER A 225 -3.93 -20.16 16.63
N GLU A 226 -4.78 -19.41 17.33
CA GLU A 226 -6.16 -19.79 17.66
C GLU A 226 -7.04 -19.78 16.42
N ILE A 227 -6.93 -18.75 15.57
CA ILE A 227 -7.63 -18.68 14.29
C ILE A 227 -7.29 -19.89 13.44
N THR A 228 -5.99 -20.20 13.29
CA THR A 228 -5.54 -21.36 12.51
C THR A 228 -6.08 -22.66 13.09
N ALA A 229 -6.01 -22.85 14.41
CA ALA A 229 -6.55 -24.06 15.05
C ALA A 229 -8.07 -24.18 14.87
N GLY A 230 -8.81 -23.08 14.96
CA GLY A 230 -10.26 -23.03 14.77
C GLY A 230 -10.68 -23.30 13.31
N LEU A 231 -9.92 -22.81 12.33
CA LEU A 231 -10.12 -23.14 10.91
C LEU A 231 -9.93 -24.64 10.65
N HIS A 232 -8.88 -25.26 11.21
CA HIS A 232 -8.65 -26.71 11.07
C HIS A 232 -9.72 -27.56 11.75
N ARG A 233 -10.33 -27.05 12.83
CA ARG A 233 -11.41 -27.72 13.55
C ARG A 233 -12.80 -27.45 12.94
N GLY A 234 -12.90 -26.59 11.92
CA GLY A 234 -14.16 -26.18 11.32
C GLY A 234 -15.04 -25.30 12.24
N ILE A 235 -14.46 -24.68 13.27
CA ILE A 235 -15.16 -23.75 14.17
C ILE A 235 -15.24 -22.36 13.54
N TYR A 236 -14.17 -21.98 12.84
CA TYR A 236 -14.10 -20.72 12.10
C TYR A 236 -14.10 -20.99 10.61
N HIS A 237 -14.57 -20.01 9.86
CA HIS A 237 -14.58 -20.03 8.42
C HIS A 237 -13.76 -18.85 7.90
N GLN A 238 -13.05 -19.04 6.80
CA GLN A 238 -12.31 -17.96 6.15
C GLN A 238 -12.98 -17.54 4.86
N GLY A 239 -12.92 -16.26 4.53
CA GLY A 239 -13.44 -15.73 3.28
C GLY A 239 -13.05 -14.28 3.05
N LYS A 240 -13.28 -13.81 1.81
CA LYS A 240 -13.12 -12.40 1.46
C LYS A 240 -14.38 -11.63 1.87
N LEU A 241 -14.22 -10.61 2.70
CA LEU A 241 -15.30 -9.69 3.08
C LEU A 241 -15.65 -8.79 1.89
N ARG A 242 -16.93 -8.67 1.56
CA ARG A 242 -17.47 -7.73 0.57
C ARG A 242 -18.51 -6.85 1.24
N VAL A 243 -18.22 -5.58 1.40
CA VAL A 243 -19.12 -4.61 2.03
C VAL A 243 -20.15 -4.13 1.02
N ASN A 244 -21.40 -3.97 1.44
CA ASN A 244 -22.46 -3.45 0.59
C ASN A 244 -22.18 -1.97 0.27
N ARG A 245 -22.30 -1.60 -1.01
CA ARG A 245 -22.06 -0.22 -1.49
C ARG A 245 -23.09 0.77 -0.94
N TYR A 246 -24.30 0.31 -0.65
CA TYR A 246 -25.40 1.17 -0.16
C TYR A 246 -25.48 1.17 1.37
N ASN A 247 -25.11 0.07 2.02
CA ASN A 247 -25.08 -0.06 3.47
C ASN A 247 -23.67 -0.46 3.97
N PRO A 248 -22.85 0.48 4.48
CA PRO A 248 -21.52 0.19 4.99
C PRO A 248 -21.48 -0.73 6.23
N PHE A 249 -22.63 -0.96 6.88
CA PHE A 249 -22.78 -1.83 8.05
C PHE A 249 -23.24 -3.24 7.69
N GLU A 250 -23.42 -3.53 6.40
CA GLU A 250 -23.76 -4.85 5.90
C GLU A 250 -22.63 -5.39 5.02
N ALA A 251 -22.19 -6.62 5.30
CA ALA A 251 -21.15 -7.28 4.53
C ALA A 251 -21.43 -8.76 4.30
N TYR A 252 -20.90 -9.28 3.20
CA TYR A 252 -21.04 -10.67 2.77
C TYR A 252 -19.66 -11.33 2.71
N ILE A 253 -19.55 -12.52 3.28
CA ILE A 253 -18.32 -13.33 3.26
C ILE A 253 -18.60 -14.62 2.51
N GLY A 254 -17.95 -14.78 1.36
CA GLY A 254 -17.95 -16.05 0.64
C GLY A 254 -17.01 -17.03 1.31
N SER A 255 -17.54 -18.18 1.77
CA SER A 255 -16.77 -19.24 2.43
C SER A 255 -16.85 -20.55 1.65
N GLU A 256 -15.71 -21.04 1.17
CA GLU A 256 -15.62 -22.34 0.48
C GLU A 256 -16.06 -23.51 1.38
N SER A 257 -15.91 -23.36 2.69
CA SER A 257 -16.24 -24.42 3.67
C SER A 257 -17.73 -24.57 3.96
N ILE A 258 -18.53 -23.53 3.70
CA ILE A 258 -20.00 -23.56 3.91
C ILE A 258 -20.72 -23.75 2.57
N GLY A 259 -20.15 -23.24 1.47
CA GLY A 259 -20.80 -23.26 0.15
C GLY A 259 -21.86 -22.17 -0.03
N ASP A 260 -22.13 -21.36 1.00
CA ASP A 260 -23.03 -20.22 1.01
C ASP A 260 -22.33 -18.95 1.51
N GLU A 261 -22.99 -17.80 1.29
CA GLU A 261 -22.53 -16.50 1.77
C GLU A 261 -22.97 -16.26 3.22
N ILE A 262 -22.00 -15.91 4.08
CA ILE A 262 -22.25 -15.53 5.47
C ILE A 262 -22.49 -14.03 5.52
N ILE A 263 -23.63 -13.62 6.08
CA ILE A 263 -23.97 -12.21 6.29
C ILE A 263 -23.36 -11.74 7.62
N VAL A 264 -22.71 -10.59 7.60
CA VAL A 264 -22.21 -9.90 8.79
C VAL A 264 -22.85 -8.53 8.85
N TYR A 265 -23.60 -8.28 9.92
CA TYR A 265 -24.31 -7.03 10.13
C TYR A 265 -23.79 -6.29 11.36
N GLY A 266 -23.67 -4.98 11.23
CA GLY A 266 -23.31 -4.07 12.30
C GLY A 266 -21.80 -3.93 12.50
N ARG A 267 -21.41 -2.72 12.90
CA ARG A 267 -20.01 -2.32 13.14
C ARG A 267 -19.29 -3.29 14.09
N SER A 268 -19.95 -3.73 15.15
CA SER A 268 -19.39 -4.64 16.16
C SER A 268 -19.05 -6.02 15.59
N ASN A 269 -19.89 -6.57 14.70
CA ASN A 269 -19.66 -7.89 14.11
C ASN A 269 -18.71 -7.84 12.91
N MET A 270 -18.68 -6.74 12.16
CA MET A 270 -17.65 -6.51 11.13
C MET A 270 -16.25 -6.35 11.73
N ASN A 271 -16.17 -5.90 12.98
CA ASN A 271 -14.97 -5.90 13.83
C ASN A 271 -13.69 -5.40 13.13
N ARG A 272 -13.69 -4.11 12.77
CA ARG A 272 -12.54 -3.40 12.17
C ARG A 272 -12.06 -4.01 10.84
N ALA A 273 -12.91 -4.72 10.10
CA ALA A 273 -12.61 -5.25 8.77
C ALA A 273 -12.92 -4.23 7.66
N PHE A 274 -12.14 -4.27 6.58
CA PHE A 274 -12.31 -3.45 5.37
C PHE A 274 -12.84 -4.28 4.21
N ASP A 275 -13.44 -3.61 3.21
CA ASP A 275 -13.78 -4.27 1.94
C ASP A 275 -12.56 -4.97 1.33
N GLY A 276 -12.75 -6.23 0.96
CA GLY A 276 -11.72 -7.07 0.38
C GLY A 276 -10.74 -7.71 1.36
N ASP A 277 -10.84 -7.45 2.67
CA ASP A 277 -10.06 -8.16 3.69
C ASP A 277 -10.36 -9.66 3.66
N ILE A 278 -9.33 -10.49 3.91
CA ILE A 278 -9.52 -11.91 4.20
C ILE A 278 -9.71 -12.05 5.71
N VAL A 279 -10.90 -12.46 6.12
CA VAL A 279 -11.32 -12.49 7.52
C VAL A 279 -11.59 -13.91 7.99
N ALA A 280 -11.42 -14.13 9.30
CA ALA A 280 -11.93 -15.30 10.00
C ALA A 280 -13.27 -14.94 10.66
N VAL A 281 -14.30 -15.71 10.35
CA VAL A 281 -15.67 -15.51 10.83
C VAL A 281 -16.14 -16.71 11.65
N GLU A 282 -16.83 -16.41 12.74
CA GLU A 282 -17.55 -17.38 13.58
C GLU A 282 -19.05 -17.23 13.30
N LEU A 283 -19.75 -18.34 13.07
CA LEU A 283 -21.19 -18.32 12.87
C LEU A 283 -21.89 -17.97 14.19
N LEU A 284 -22.88 -17.09 14.11
CA LEU A 284 -23.80 -16.84 15.21
C LEU A 284 -24.75 -18.04 15.36
N PRO A 285 -25.32 -18.26 16.55
CA PRO A 285 -26.34 -19.30 16.71
C PRO A 285 -27.58 -18.99 15.86
N GLN A 286 -28.29 -20.04 15.43
CA GLN A 286 -29.34 -19.98 14.40
C GLN A 286 -30.52 -19.06 14.77
N ASP A 287 -30.76 -18.83 16.06
CA ASP A 287 -31.74 -17.86 16.58
C ASP A 287 -31.43 -16.42 16.20
N ARG A 288 -30.17 -16.13 15.84
CA ARG A 288 -29.70 -14.81 15.41
C ARG A 288 -29.47 -14.71 13.92
N TRP A 289 -29.80 -15.74 13.15
CA TRP A 289 -29.80 -15.64 11.70
C TRP A 289 -31.01 -14.81 11.31
N GLN A 290 -30.78 -13.57 10.90
CA GLN A 290 -31.87 -12.63 10.67
C GLN A 290 -32.58 -12.88 9.33
N GLU A 291 -33.89 -12.66 9.30
CA GLU A 291 -34.69 -12.61 8.07
C GLU A 291 -34.56 -11.24 7.40
N GLU A 292 -34.56 -11.19 6.06
CA GLU A 292 -34.30 -9.98 5.26
C GLU A 292 -35.19 -8.77 5.61
N LYS A 293 -36.36 -8.98 6.22
CA LYS A 293 -37.33 -7.91 6.56
C LYS A 293 -37.02 -7.16 7.86
N SER A 294 -36.27 -7.77 8.79
CA SER A 294 -35.89 -7.12 10.06
C SER A 294 -34.75 -6.11 9.88
N LEU A 295 -34.05 -6.18 8.74
CA LEU A 295 -32.87 -5.37 8.42
C LEU A 295 -33.18 -3.90 8.12
N ALA A 296 -34.39 -3.58 7.64
CA ALA A 296 -34.75 -2.19 7.31
C ALA A 296 -35.11 -1.36 8.56
N ILE A 297 -35.51 -2.00 9.67
CA ILE A 297 -36.03 -1.33 10.86
C ILE A 297 -34.91 -1.08 11.90
N ALA A 298 -33.91 -1.96 11.97
CA ALA A 298 -32.76 -1.79 12.87
C ALA A 298 -31.76 -0.73 12.37
N ASN A 299 -31.83 -0.38 11.09
CA ASN A 299 -31.07 0.72 10.48
C ASN A 299 -31.46 2.06 11.12
N ASP A 300 -32.75 2.39 11.23
CA ASP A 300 -33.20 3.70 11.71
C ASP A 300 -32.77 4.02 13.17
N GLU A 301 -32.66 3.02 14.06
CA GLU A 301 -32.36 3.27 15.49
C GLU A 301 -30.84 3.40 15.80
N GLU A 302 -29.96 2.79 15.00
CA GLU A 302 -28.49 3.00 15.13
C GLU A 302 -27.97 4.14 14.21
N GLU A 303 -28.77 4.57 13.23
CA GLU A 303 -28.46 5.66 12.28
C GLU A 303 -28.65 7.07 12.87
N GLU A 304 -29.48 7.28 13.90
CA GLU A 304 -29.74 8.63 14.46
C GLU A 304 -28.51 9.30 15.11
N GLU A 305 -27.44 8.55 15.41
CA GLU A 305 -26.18 9.12 15.98
C GLU A 305 -25.08 9.42 14.95
N ASP A 306 -25.16 8.90 13.71
CA ASP A 306 -24.14 9.12 12.68
C ASP A 306 -24.79 9.88 11.51
N ASP A 307 -24.39 11.13 11.25
CA ASP A 307 -24.87 12.00 10.15
C ASP A 307 -24.42 11.46 8.76
N VAL A 308 -24.87 10.26 8.40
CA VAL A 308 -24.74 9.67 7.07
C VAL A 308 -25.95 10.12 6.27
N HIS A 309 -25.85 11.30 5.64
CA HIS A 309 -26.82 11.67 4.60
C HIS A 309 -26.84 10.59 3.51
N LEU A 310 -27.87 9.74 3.53
CA LEU A 310 -28.28 8.91 2.40
C LEU A 310 -28.69 9.87 1.28
N ALA A 311 -27.74 10.20 0.40
CA ALA A 311 -28.01 11.09 -0.72
C ALA A 311 -29.19 10.55 -1.55
N PRO A 312 -30.13 11.42 -1.99
CA PRO A 312 -31.21 11.00 -2.85
C PRO A 312 -30.63 10.42 -4.13
N SER A 313 -31.30 9.39 -4.64
CA SER A 313 -30.99 8.69 -5.89
C SER A 313 -30.52 9.64 -6.99
N SER A 314 -29.23 9.60 -7.31
CA SER A 314 -28.72 10.21 -8.53
C SER A 314 -29.31 9.46 -9.72
N ALA A 315 -29.79 10.21 -10.72
CA ALA A 315 -30.69 9.75 -11.77
C ALA A 315 -30.06 8.82 -12.85
N ASP A 316 -28.90 8.20 -12.58
CA ASP A 316 -28.19 7.34 -13.53
C ASP A 316 -28.02 5.88 -13.08
N ASP A 317 -28.54 5.49 -11.92
CA ASP A 317 -28.62 4.07 -11.55
C ASP A 317 -30.07 3.61 -11.59
N ALA A 318 -30.43 2.96 -12.70
CA ALA A 318 -31.73 2.31 -12.85
C ALA A 318 -31.97 1.37 -11.66
N PRO A 319 -33.08 1.52 -10.91
CA PRO A 319 -33.41 0.58 -9.86
C PRO A 319 -33.60 -0.80 -10.52
N ARG A 320 -32.91 -1.82 -9.99
CA ARG A 320 -33.32 -3.20 -10.24
C ARG A 320 -34.76 -3.32 -9.74
N VAL A 321 -35.69 -3.28 -10.67
CA VAL A 321 -37.11 -3.59 -10.44
C VAL A 321 -37.16 -5.02 -9.93
N THR A 322 -37.16 -5.20 -8.63
CA THR A 322 -37.64 -6.44 -8.01
C THR A 322 -39.12 -6.47 -8.28
N ASN A 323 -39.54 -7.29 -9.24
CA ASN A 323 -40.93 -7.55 -9.57
C ASN A 323 -41.70 -7.88 -8.28
N LEU A 324 -42.54 -6.93 -7.84
CA LEU A 324 -43.65 -7.18 -6.92
C LEU A 324 -44.64 -8.10 -7.63
N SER A 325 -44.46 -9.40 -7.47
CA SER A 325 -45.49 -10.40 -7.78
C SER A 325 -46.21 -10.76 -6.48
N GLN A 326 -47.53 -10.68 -6.57
CA GLN A 326 -48.49 -10.83 -5.48
C GLN A 326 -48.52 -12.26 -4.92
N ALA A 327 -48.73 -12.32 -3.61
CA ALA A 327 -49.37 -13.38 -2.81
C ALA A 327 -49.35 -14.82 -3.38
N GLY A 328 -48.54 -15.68 -2.76
CA GLY A 328 -48.62 -17.12 -2.94
C GLY A 328 -47.59 -17.89 -2.12
N ASP A 329 -48.09 -18.57 -1.10
CA ASP A 329 -47.48 -19.66 -0.32
C ASP A 329 -46.40 -19.40 0.74
N LYS A 330 -46.63 -20.00 1.91
CA LYS A 330 -45.72 -20.03 3.06
C LYS A 330 -44.70 -21.14 2.82
N ASP A 331 -43.66 -20.85 2.07
CA ASP A 331 -42.47 -21.70 2.05
C ASP A 331 -41.30 -20.93 2.66
N ALA A 332 -40.62 -21.55 3.62
CA ALA A 332 -39.58 -20.93 4.43
C ALA A 332 -38.41 -20.50 3.53
N THR A 333 -38.23 -19.19 3.34
CA THR A 333 -37.01 -18.64 2.75
C THR A 333 -35.81 -19.13 3.55
N PRO A 334 -34.80 -19.77 2.93
CA PRO A 334 -33.65 -20.29 3.68
C PRO A 334 -32.95 -19.14 4.39
N THR A 335 -32.96 -19.18 5.72
CA THR A 335 -32.30 -18.17 6.56
C THR A 335 -30.80 -18.24 6.30
N ARG A 336 -30.24 -17.19 5.70
CA ARG A 336 -28.81 -17.14 5.39
C ARG A 336 -28.00 -17.13 6.70
N PRO A 337 -26.85 -17.83 6.75
CA PRO A 337 -26.04 -17.86 7.95
C PRO A 337 -25.52 -16.47 8.31
N SER A 338 -25.74 -16.04 9.55
CA SER A 338 -25.16 -14.80 10.08
C SER A 338 -23.90 -15.09 10.88
N GLY A 339 -22.90 -14.21 10.81
CA GLY A 339 -21.61 -14.39 11.46
C GLY A 339 -21.02 -13.12 12.06
N ARG A 340 -19.93 -13.29 12.81
CA ARG A 340 -19.10 -12.20 13.33
C ARG A 340 -17.63 -12.42 13.02
N VAL A 341 -16.93 -11.36 12.65
CA VAL A 341 -15.49 -11.37 12.39
C VAL A 341 -14.74 -11.44 13.72
N ILE A 342 -13.93 -12.48 13.87
CA ILE A 342 -13.12 -12.72 15.08
C ILE A 342 -11.66 -12.29 14.89
N GLY A 343 -11.23 -12.07 13.65
CA GLY A 343 -9.87 -11.70 13.31
C GLY A 343 -9.66 -11.56 11.82
N ILE A 344 -8.54 -10.94 11.47
CA ILE A 344 -8.21 -10.58 10.08
C ILE A 344 -6.95 -11.34 9.70
N ILE A 345 -7.08 -12.22 8.72
CA ILE A 345 -6.02 -13.11 8.23
C ILE A 345 -5.09 -12.32 7.31
N LYS A 346 -5.67 -11.50 6.43
CA LYS A 346 -4.93 -10.65 5.49
C LYS A 346 -5.68 -9.35 5.25
N ARG A 347 -5.01 -8.23 5.51
CA ARG A 347 -5.49 -6.88 5.18
C ARG A 347 -5.40 -6.62 3.68
N ASN A 348 -6.36 -5.85 3.18
CA ASN A 348 -6.42 -5.34 1.82
C ASN A 348 -6.38 -3.80 1.79
N TRP A 349 -5.61 -3.20 2.70
CA TRP A 349 -5.42 -1.75 2.73
C TRP A 349 -4.59 -1.28 1.54
N HIS A 350 -5.04 -0.19 0.95
CA HIS A 350 -4.32 0.59 -0.04
C HIS A 350 -4.52 2.07 0.26
N SER A 351 -3.96 2.94 -0.59
CA SER A 351 -4.25 4.36 -0.53
C SER A 351 -5.66 4.63 -1.07
N TYR A 352 -6.41 5.50 -0.42
CA TYR A 352 -7.79 5.84 -0.77
C TYR A 352 -7.87 7.31 -1.20
N CYS A 353 -8.62 7.58 -2.26
CA CYS A 353 -8.92 8.93 -2.73
C CYS A 353 -10.22 9.44 -2.12
N GLY A 354 -10.25 10.72 -1.77
CA GLY A 354 -11.41 11.31 -1.10
C GLY A 354 -11.21 12.77 -0.76
N SER A 355 -12.03 13.26 0.16
CA SER A 355 -12.02 14.64 0.66
C SER A 355 -12.20 14.67 2.17
N LEU A 356 -11.89 15.80 2.79
CA LEU A 356 -12.15 15.98 4.21
C LEU A 356 -13.62 16.34 4.44
N ASP A 357 -14.17 15.84 5.54
CA ASP A 357 -15.48 16.23 6.03
C ASP A 357 -15.43 17.71 6.43
N PRO A 358 -16.39 18.56 6.00
CA PRO A 358 -16.41 19.96 6.38
C PRO A 358 -16.45 20.12 7.90
N MET A 359 -15.53 20.89 8.45
CA MET A 359 -15.42 21.12 9.89
C MET A 359 -15.02 22.58 10.16
N PRO A 360 -15.53 23.22 11.23
CA PRO A 360 -15.07 24.55 11.62
C PRO A 360 -13.56 24.58 11.85
N MET A 361 -12.92 25.65 11.36
CA MET A 361 -11.49 25.82 11.53
C MET A 361 -11.13 25.98 13.01
N PRO A 362 -10.08 25.30 13.50
CA PRO A 362 -9.57 25.50 14.85
C PRO A 362 -9.21 26.97 15.10
N ALA A 363 -9.46 27.46 16.31
CA ALA A 363 -9.05 28.80 16.70
C ALA A 363 -7.51 28.87 16.83
N GLY A 364 -6.84 29.39 15.81
CA GLY A 364 -5.39 29.61 15.77
C GLY A 364 -4.75 29.10 14.48
N GLU A 365 -3.97 29.94 13.80
CA GLU A 365 -3.19 29.52 12.62
C GLU A 365 -2.10 28.52 13.01
N GLY A 366 -2.05 27.37 12.33
CA GLY A 366 -0.97 26.37 12.46
C GLY A 366 -1.16 25.33 13.56
N GLY A 367 -2.33 25.27 14.21
CA GLY A 367 -2.69 24.19 15.13
C GLY A 367 -2.82 22.83 14.42
N ILE A 368 -2.48 21.76 15.14
CA ILE A 368 -2.76 20.40 14.69
C ILE A 368 -4.27 20.17 14.75
N ALA A 369 -4.88 19.87 13.60
CA ALA A 369 -6.30 19.51 13.50
C ALA A 369 -6.46 18.01 13.29
N HIS A 370 -7.48 17.43 13.93
CA HIS A 370 -7.94 16.07 13.64
C HIS A 370 -9.17 16.17 12.74
N ALA A 371 -9.06 15.67 11.51
CA ALA A 371 -10.13 15.70 10.52
C ALA A 371 -10.58 14.29 10.16
N LEU A 372 -11.84 14.15 9.73
CA LEU A 372 -12.33 12.91 9.14
C LEU A 372 -12.20 13.00 7.63
N PHE A 373 -11.48 12.04 7.07
CA PHE A 373 -11.40 11.81 5.64
C PHE A 373 -12.54 10.91 5.19
N VAL A 374 -13.24 11.32 4.15
CA VAL A 374 -14.33 10.60 3.50
C VAL A 374 -13.82 10.07 2.17
N SER A 375 -13.68 8.74 2.08
CA SER A 375 -13.30 8.08 0.82
C SER A 375 -14.40 8.24 -0.24
N LYS A 376 -14.01 8.28 -1.51
CA LYS A 376 -14.96 8.22 -2.63
C LYS A 376 -15.69 6.88 -2.69
N ASP A 377 -15.04 5.81 -2.25
CA ASP A 377 -15.67 4.51 -2.08
C ASP A 377 -16.43 4.45 -0.74
N ARG A 378 -17.76 4.47 -0.83
CA ARG A 378 -18.67 4.45 0.33
C ARG A 378 -18.56 3.17 1.17
N ARG A 379 -17.94 2.11 0.64
CA ARG A 379 -17.67 0.86 1.37
C ARG A 379 -16.57 1.04 2.42
N ILE A 380 -15.77 2.08 2.30
CA ILE A 380 -14.65 2.38 3.19
C ILE A 380 -15.15 3.32 4.30
N PRO A 381 -14.93 2.99 5.58
CA PRO A 381 -15.32 3.87 6.68
C PRO A 381 -14.55 5.18 6.62
N LYS A 382 -15.09 6.25 7.24
CA LYS A 382 -14.35 7.50 7.43
C LYS A 382 -13.03 7.23 8.16
N ILE A 383 -11.94 7.86 7.73
CA ILE A 383 -10.60 7.68 8.30
C ILE A 383 -10.22 8.94 9.06
N ARG A 384 -9.77 8.79 10.31
CA ARG A 384 -9.26 9.92 11.09
C ARG A 384 -7.84 10.23 10.64
N ILE A 385 -7.60 11.48 10.24
CA ILE A 385 -6.26 11.98 9.91
C ILE A 385 -5.90 13.18 10.79
N GLN A 386 -4.60 13.42 10.92
CA GLN A 386 -4.06 14.58 11.61
C GLN A 386 -3.35 15.47 10.59
N THR A 387 -3.71 16.76 10.54
CA THR A 387 -3.13 17.70 9.57
C THR A 387 -2.98 19.08 10.16
N ARG A 388 -1.94 19.81 9.72
CA ARG A 388 -1.73 21.22 10.05
C ARG A 388 -2.19 22.18 8.94
N GLN A 389 -2.57 21.63 7.79
CA GLN A 389 -2.96 22.37 6.59
C GLN A 389 -4.45 22.18 6.28
N LEU A 390 -5.30 22.00 7.30
CA LEU A 390 -6.74 21.77 7.14
C LEU A 390 -7.38 22.75 6.15
N GLY A 391 -7.09 24.06 6.30
CA GLY A 391 -7.62 25.10 5.42
C GLY A 391 -7.23 24.96 3.94
N ASN A 392 -6.12 24.31 3.63
CA ASN A 392 -5.63 24.07 2.27
C ASN A 392 -6.13 22.73 1.67
N LEU A 393 -6.67 21.83 2.51
CA LEU A 393 -7.10 20.50 2.10
C LEU A 393 -8.63 20.35 2.01
N LEU A 394 -9.40 21.24 2.64
CA LEU A 394 -10.86 21.15 2.71
C LEU A 394 -11.54 21.16 1.33
N ASP A 395 -11.01 21.91 0.38
CA ASP A 395 -11.54 22.09 -0.98
C ASP A 395 -10.86 21.18 -2.02
N LYS A 396 -10.07 20.18 -1.57
CA LYS A 396 -9.24 19.35 -2.45
C LYS A 396 -9.53 17.87 -2.34
N ARG A 397 -9.29 17.20 -3.46
CA ARG A 397 -9.15 15.73 -3.52
C ARG A 397 -7.77 15.37 -3.01
N ILE A 398 -7.73 14.48 -2.02
CA ILE A 398 -6.50 14.02 -1.39
C ILE A 398 -6.47 12.50 -1.34
N ILE A 399 -5.27 11.98 -1.16
CA ILE A 399 -4.98 10.56 -0.94
C ILE A 399 -4.60 10.36 0.52
N VAL A 400 -5.23 9.38 1.16
CA VAL A 400 -4.97 8.98 2.55
C VAL A 400 -4.64 7.49 2.58
N ALA A 401 -3.62 7.13 3.37
CA ALA A 401 -3.30 5.74 3.67
C ALA A 401 -3.72 5.40 5.10
N VAL A 402 -4.20 4.16 5.30
CA VAL A 402 -4.63 3.67 6.61
C VAL A 402 -3.44 3.07 7.36
N ASP A 403 -3.26 3.48 8.61
CA ASP A 403 -2.12 3.08 9.44
C ASP A 403 -2.50 1.97 10.42
N SER A 404 -3.60 2.18 11.15
CA SER A 404 -4.06 1.28 12.20
C SER A 404 -5.53 1.48 12.53
N TRP A 405 -6.14 0.52 13.21
CA TRP A 405 -7.48 0.66 13.75
C TRP A 405 -7.53 0.10 15.17
N ASP A 406 -7.48 1.01 16.15
CA ASP A 406 -7.54 0.67 17.56
C ASP A 406 -8.94 0.20 17.98
N ARG A 407 -9.01 -0.76 18.90
CA ARG A 407 -10.28 -1.34 19.37
C ARG A 407 -11.17 -0.37 20.17
N LEU A 408 -10.57 0.71 20.69
CA LEU A 408 -11.25 1.78 21.42
C LEU A 408 -11.66 2.92 20.49
N SER A 409 -11.24 2.91 19.22
CA SER A 409 -11.49 3.99 18.29
C SER A 409 -12.58 3.64 17.29
N ARG A 410 -13.61 4.50 17.17
CA ARG A 410 -14.71 4.34 16.21
C ARG A 410 -14.20 4.26 14.76
N TYR A 411 -13.25 5.13 14.41
CA TYR A 411 -12.66 5.28 13.08
C TYR A 411 -11.21 4.80 13.04
N PRO A 412 -10.75 4.21 11.92
CA PRO A 412 -9.33 3.93 11.70
C PRO A 412 -8.51 5.22 11.70
N SER A 413 -7.24 5.12 12.11
CA SER A 413 -6.24 6.18 11.94
C SER A 413 -5.53 6.02 10.60
N GLY A 414 -5.28 7.13 9.92
CA GLY A 414 -4.47 7.20 8.72
C GLY A 414 -3.70 8.51 8.64
N HIS A 415 -2.88 8.62 7.60
CA HIS A 415 -2.08 9.80 7.31
C HIS A 415 -2.30 10.29 5.88
N TYR A 416 -2.04 11.58 5.68
CA TYR A 416 -2.11 12.21 4.37
C TYR A 416 -0.91 11.75 3.51
N VAL A 417 -1.15 11.42 2.24
CA VAL A 417 -0.10 11.01 1.29
C VAL A 417 0.18 12.12 0.27
N ARG A 418 -0.85 12.56 -0.46
CA ARG A 418 -0.71 13.68 -1.41
C ARG A 418 -2.04 14.30 -1.78
N THR A 419 -1.99 15.54 -2.24
CA THR A 419 -3.09 16.22 -2.91
C THR A 419 -3.12 15.83 -4.38
N ILE A 420 -4.32 15.61 -4.91
CA ILE A 420 -4.58 15.38 -6.34
C ILE A 420 -4.88 16.73 -6.99
N GLY A 421 -5.90 17.45 -6.50
CA GLY A 421 -6.31 18.76 -7.04
C GLY A 421 -7.59 19.28 -6.41
N GLU A 422 -8.21 20.30 -7.00
CA GLU A 422 -9.44 20.93 -6.50
C GLU A 422 -10.68 20.08 -6.79
N ILE A 423 -11.65 20.08 -5.86
CA ILE A 423 -12.89 19.35 -6.04
C ILE A 423 -13.69 19.96 -7.19
N GLY A 424 -14.11 19.12 -8.15
CA GLY A 424 -14.89 19.53 -9.32
C GLY A 424 -14.07 19.88 -10.55
N ASP A 425 -12.74 19.95 -10.44
CA ASP A 425 -11.86 20.03 -11.60
C ASP A 425 -11.88 18.70 -12.40
N ARG A 426 -11.98 18.80 -13.73
CA ARG A 426 -12.15 17.63 -14.60
C ARG A 426 -10.93 16.71 -14.56
N ASP A 427 -9.74 17.29 -14.63
CA ASP A 427 -8.50 16.52 -14.73
C ASP A 427 -8.22 15.84 -13.36
N THR A 428 -8.53 16.53 -12.26
CA THR A 428 -8.50 15.99 -10.89
C THR A 428 -9.46 14.81 -10.70
N GLU A 429 -10.73 14.94 -11.07
CA GLU A 429 -11.71 13.86 -10.91
C GLU A 429 -11.39 12.67 -11.84
N SER A 430 -10.81 12.93 -13.02
CA SER A 430 -10.32 11.88 -13.92
C SER A 430 -9.18 11.09 -13.27
N GLU A 431 -8.21 11.78 -12.65
CA GLU A 431 -7.11 11.13 -11.93
C GLU A 431 -7.61 10.31 -10.73
N VAL A 432 -8.59 10.81 -9.96
CA VAL A 432 -9.24 10.06 -8.88
C VAL A 432 -9.83 8.74 -9.37
N VAL A 433 -10.54 8.75 -10.51
CA VAL A 433 -11.12 7.54 -11.09
C VAL A 433 -10.04 6.54 -11.50
N LEU A 434 -8.93 7.00 -12.09
CA LEU A 434 -7.83 6.13 -12.48
C LEU A 434 -7.19 5.45 -11.27
N ILE A 435 -6.96 6.20 -10.19
CA ILE A 435 -6.33 5.66 -8.96
C ILE A 435 -7.25 4.66 -8.26
N GLU A 436 -8.53 4.96 -8.10
CA GLU A 436 -9.50 4.06 -7.44
C GLU A 436 -9.68 2.73 -8.19
N ASN A 437 -9.42 2.71 -9.50
CA ASN A 437 -9.48 1.50 -10.32
C ASN A 437 -8.10 0.85 -10.54
N ASP A 438 -7.08 1.27 -9.80
CA ASP A 438 -5.71 0.74 -9.89
C ASP A 438 -5.11 0.84 -11.31
N ILE A 439 -5.43 1.94 -12.02
CA ILE A 439 -4.92 2.25 -13.35
C ILE A 439 -3.73 3.20 -13.23
N ASP A 440 -2.55 2.72 -13.59
CA ASP A 440 -1.33 3.53 -13.57
C ASP A 440 -1.28 4.51 -14.75
N ALA A 441 -1.57 5.78 -14.45
CA ALA A 441 -1.54 6.87 -15.42
C ALA A 441 -0.16 7.56 -15.54
N ARG A 442 0.87 7.06 -14.83
CA ARG A 442 2.19 7.70 -14.85
C ARG A 442 2.87 7.50 -16.21
N PRO A 443 3.71 8.45 -16.64
CA PRO A 443 4.54 8.27 -17.83
C PRO A 443 5.41 7.02 -17.73
N PHE A 444 5.65 6.36 -18.87
CA PHE A 444 6.57 5.24 -18.94
C PHE A 444 7.97 5.65 -18.47
N SER A 445 8.63 4.73 -17.74
CA SER A 445 10.00 4.96 -17.25
C SER A 445 10.99 5.12 -18.41
N SER A 446 12.11 5.81 -18.15
CA SER A 446 13.19 5.95 -19.12
C SER A 446 13.76 4.61 -19.59
N GLN A 447 13.74 3.58 -18.74
CA GLN A 447 14.16 2.22 -19.09
C GLN A 447 13.24 1.60 -20.13
N VAL A 448 11.92 1.80 -20.00
CA VAL A 448 10.93 1.33 -20.98
C VAL A 448 11.07 2.11 -22.28
N LEU A 449 11.21 3.43 -22.20
CA LEU A 449 11.41 4.28 -23.39
C LEU A 449 12.70 3.96 -24.14
N ALA A 450 13.77 3.53 -23.44
CA ALA A 450 15.02 3.11 -24.06
C ALA A 450 14.92 1.81 -24.87
N CYS A 451 13.87 1.00 -24.67
CA CYS A 451 13.59 -0.17 -25.49
C CYS A 451 12.92 0.18 -26.83
N LEU A 452 12.44 1.42 -27.00
CA LEU A 452 11.81 1.85 -28.25
C LEU A 452 12.88 2.00 -29.35
N PRO A 453 12.53 1.67 -30.62
CA PRO A 453 13.45 1.90 -31.72
C PRO A 453 13.73 3.40 -31.88
N PRO A 454 14.94 3.78 -32.32
CA PRO A 454 15.26 5.18 -32.56
C PRO A 454 14.36 5.75 -33.66
N LEU A 455 13.90 6.98 -33.45
CA LEU A 455 13.13 7.73 -34.45
C LEU A 455 14.06 8.56 -35.34
N PRO A 456 13.76 8.73 -36.64
CA PRO A 456 12.60 8.18 -37.35
C PRO A 456 12.76 6.68 -37.67
N TRP A 457 11.69 5.91 -37.46
CA TRP A 457 11.66 4.49 -37.82
C TRP A 457 11.22 4.31 -39.28
N SER A 458 11.88 3.40 -39.99
CA SER A 458 11.49 2.98 -41.34
C SER A 458 11.79 1.48 -41.52
N VAL A 459 11.08 0.82 -42.42
CA VAL A 459 11.30 -0.60 -42.73
C VAL A 459 12.69 -0.77 -43.34
N SER A 460 13.53 -1.60 -42.71
CA SER A 460 14.91 -1.80 -43.16
C SER A 460 14.98 -2.66 -44.43
N ALA A 461 16.08 -2.54 -45.20
CA ALA A 461 16.31 -3.40 -46.35
C ALA A 461 16.42 -4.88 -45.95
N GLU A 462 16.90 -5.17 -44.74
CA GLU A 462 16.99 -6.51 -44.16
C GLU A 462 15.60 -7.08 -43.87
N ASP A 463 14.68 -6.28 -43.31
CA ASP A 463 13.29 -6.69 -43.10
C ASP A 463 12.55 -6.98 -44.40
N ILE A 464 12.84 -6.23 -45.46
CA ILE A 464 12.28 -6.44 -46.80
C ILE A 464 12.83 -7.72 -47.43
N ALA A 465 14.12 -8.00 -47.25
CA ALA A 465 14.76 -9.20 -47.77
C ALA A 465 14.48 -10.47 -46.95
N ASN A 466 13.80 -10.34 -45.80
CA ASN A 466 13.57 -11.45 -44.89
C ASN A 466 12.57 -12.46 -45.49
N PRO A 467 12.98 -13.72 -45.74
CA PRO A 467 12.15 -14.71 -46.43
C PRO A 467 10.92 -15.16 -45.62
N ILE A 468 10.87 -14.90 -44.30
CA ILE A 468 9.70 -15.21 -43.46
C ILE A 468 8.64 -14.09 -43.48
N ARG A 469 8.95 -12.91 -44.04
CA ARG A 469 8.03 -11.77 -44.18
C ARG A 469 7.56 -11.67 -45.63
N GLN A 470 6.27 -11.86 -45.85
CA GLN A 470 5.67 -11.74 -47.18
C GLN A 470 5.41 -10.27 -47.54
N ASP A 471 5.90 -9.81 -48.70
CA ASP A 471 5.63 -8.46 -49.20
C ASP A 471 4.25 -8.37 -49.86
N LEU A 472 3.39 -7.55 -49.27
CA LEU A 472 1.99 -7.38 -49.65
C LEU A 472 1.66 -5.92 -49.97
N ARG A 473 2.67 -5.05 -50.11
CA ARG A 473 2.51 -3.61 -50.36
C ARG A 473 1.83 -3.29 -51.70
N HIS A 474 1.73 -4.27 -52.60
CA HIS A 474 1.03 -4.17 -53.87
C HIS A 474 -0.51 -4.26 -53.74
N LEU A 475 -1.02 -4.72 -52.60
CA LEU A 475 -2.45 -4.84 -52.33
C LEU A 475 -3.05 -3.50 -51.91
N ARG A 476 -4.30 -3.24 -52.30
CA ARG A 476 -5.06 -2.08 -51.82
C ARG A 476 -5.65 -2.39 -50.44
N VAL A 477 -5.01 -1.86 -49.42
CA VAL A 477 -5.39 -2.02 -48.01
C VAL A 477 -6.03 -0.72 -47.50
N PHE A 478 -7.06 -0.84 -46.67
CA PHE A 478 -7.73 0.29 -46.01
C PHE A 478 -8.10 -0.08 -44.57
N SER A 479 -8.16 0.90 -43.66
CA SER A 479 -8.70 0.75 -42.30
C SER A 479 -10.06 1.44 -42.19
N VAL A 480 -10.87 1.02 -41.22
CA VAL A 480 -12.20 1.59 -40.97
C VAL A 480 -12.31 1.95 -39.50
N ASP A 481 -11.96 3.19 -39.17
CA ASP A 481 -11.81 3.66 -37.80
C ASP A 481 -12.79 4.79 -37.45
N PRO A 482 -13.16 4.95 -36.16
CA PRO A 482 -13.92 6.11 -35.71
C PRO A 482 -13.17 7.44 -35.95
N PRO A 483 -13.90 8.58 -36.10
CA PRO A 483 -13.29 9.90 -36.19
C PRO A 483 -12.37 10.18 -34.99
N GLY A 484 -11.12 10.58 -35.25
CA GLY A 484 -10.13 10.90 -34.22
C GLY A 484 -9.30 9.72 -33.72
N CYS A 485 -9.44 8.52 -34.30
CA CYS A 485 -8.56 7.39 -34.06
C CYS A 485 -7.08 7.76 -34.35
N LYS A 486 -6.20 7.46 -33.40
CA LYS A 486 -4.74 7.67 -33.52
C LYS A 486 -3.97 6.36 -33.61
N ASP A 487 -4.54 5.29 -33.07
CA ASP A 487 -3.91 3.98 -32.93
C ASP A 487 -4.65 2.99 -33.85
N ILE A 488 -4.15 2.85 -35.08
CA ILE A 488 -4.76 1.96 -36.10
C ILE A 488 -4.17 0.56 -35.94
N ASP A 489 -4.97 -0.33 -35.36
CA ASP A 489 -4.55 -1.71 -35.06
C ASP A 489 -4.83 -2.69 -36.20
N ASP A 490 -5.84 -2.41 -37.02
CA ASP A 490 -6.26 -3.31 -38.09
C ASP A 490 -6.45 -2.63 -39.45
N ALA A 491 -6.21 -3.40 -40.49
CA ALA A 491 -6.47 -2.99 -41.85
C ALA A 491 -6.92 -4.18 -42.70
N LEU A 492 -7.80 -3.92 -43.66
CA LEU A 492 -8.46 -4.95 -44.45
C LEU A 492 -8.18 -4.76 -45.93
N HIS A 493 -8.25 -5.87 -46.66
CA HIS A 493 -8.38 -5.86 -48.10
C HIS A 493 -9.33 -6.98 -48.55
N CYS A 494 -9.94 -6.78 -49.71
CA CYS A 494 -10.82 -7.77 -50.35
C CYS A 494 -10.57 -7.71 -51.86
N THR A 495 -10.16 -8.83 -52.45
CA THR A 495 -9.85 -8.95 -53.87
C THR A 495 -10.63 -10.11 -54.48
N LEU A 496 -11.33 -9.87 -55.59
CA LEU A 496 -12.02 -10.93 -56.34
C LEU A 496 -11.01 -11.73 -57.16
N LEU A 497 -10.99 -13.05 -56.99
CA LEU A 497 -10.12 -13.96 -57.72
C LEU A 497 -10.76 -14.42 -59.04
N PRO A 498 -9.96 -14.84 -60.04
CA PRO A 498 -10.48 -15.37 -61.31
C PRO A 498 -11.41 -16.58 -61.16
N SER A 499 -11.31 -17.31 -60.05
CA SER A 499 -12.18 -18.45 -59.73
C SER A 499 -13.60 -18.06 -59.30
N GLY A 500 -13.88 -16.76 -59.09
CA GLY A 500 -15.13 -16.26 -58.54
C GLY A 500 -15.16 -16.18 -57.01
N ASN A 501 -14.13 -16.67 -56.32
CA ASN A 501 -13.97 -16.52 -54.87
C ASN A 501 -13.34 -15.18 -54.51
N PHE A 502 -13.51 -14.73 -53.26
CA PHE A 502 -12.82 -13.56 -52.72
C PHE A 502 -11.63 -13.96 -51.85
N GLU A 503 -10.51 -13.30 -52.05
CA GLU A 503 -9.42 -13.25 -51.08
C GLU A 503 -9.67 -12.07 -50.13
N VAL A 504 -9.90 -12.40 -48.87
CA VAL A 504 -10.08 -11.41 -47.80
C VAL A 504 -8.94 -11.58 -46.83
N GLY A 505 -8.19 -10.51 -46.56
CA GLY A 505 -7.14 -10.54 -45.56
C GLY A 505 -7.30 -9.43 -44.55
N VAL A 506 -7.25 -9.85 -43.28
CA VAL A 506 -7.18 -8.98 -42.12
C VAL A 506 -5.71 -8.86 -41.71
N ARG A 507 -5.22 -7.62 -41.60
CA ARG A 507 -3.84 -7.29 -41.21
C ARG A 507 -3.92 -6.65 -39.83
N ILE A 508 -3.24 -7.24 -38.86
CA ILE A 508 -3.24 -6.78 -37.47
C ILE A 508 -1.85 -6.29 -37.11
N LEU A 509 -1.77 -5.16 -36.42
CA LEU A 509 -0.57 -4.70 -35.74
C LEU A 509 -0.21 -5.72 -34.65
N CYS A 510 0.88 -6.44 -34.84
CA CYS A 510 1.35 -7.40 -33.85
C CYS A 510 2.16 -6.65 -32.79
N HIS A 511 1.62 -6.51 -31.58
CA HIS A 511 2.41 -6.12 -30.42
C HIS A 511 3.42 -7.24 -30.13
N LEU A 512 4.70 -6.97 -30.35
CA LEU A 512 5.78 -7.85 -29.90
C LEU A 512 5.75 -7.85 -28.36
N VAL A 513 5.24 -8.93 -27.76
CA VAL A 513 5.21 -9.17 -26.31
C VAL A 513 6.54 -9.73 -25.83
#